data_AF-A0A6V6ZNQ9-F1
#
_entry.id   AF-A0A6V6ZNQ9-F1
#
_cell.length_a   1.000
_cell.length_b   1.000
_cell.length_c   1.000
_cell.angle_alpha   90.00
_cell.angle_beta   90.00
_cell.angle_gamma   90.00
#
_symmetry.space_group_name_H-M   'P 1'
#
loop_
_entity.id
_entity.type
_entity.pdbx_description
1 polymer ?
#
loop_
_entity_poly.entity_id
_entity_poly.type
_entity_poly.pdbx_seq_one_letter_code
_entity_poly.pdbx_strand_id
1 'polypeptide(L)'
;MKAIYGAVATLFFAAQCVTGTANAEDGVKRKLIVVSDWEEDQRDEFYKIVSRKNPRIDPNARPDRFVEADVAVVFLDEWKDVDQLVEGPLGPIWQKVRNSPPNTTHFRLIFEKRTGGTTEFILFSREGPDDKTLICYADTVVGILDDNSGESFPYSCK
;
A
#
# COMPACT_ATOMS: atom_id res chain seq x y z
N MET A 1 -55.55 -49.26 19.61
CA MET A 1 -55.37 -49.42 18.15
C MET A 1 -54.65 -48.20 17.60
N LYS A 2 -53.57 -48.45 16.86
CA LYS A 2 -52.90 -47.66 15.79
C LYS A 2 -52.92 -46.11 15.81
N ALA A 3 -51.71 -45.56 15.84
CA ALA A 3 -51.32 -44.26 15.30
C ALA A 3 -51.57 -44.16 13.79
N ILE A 4 -51.58 -42.93 13.22
CA ILE A 4 -50.86 -42.53 11.99
C ILE A 4 -50.81 -40.98 11.90
N TYR A 5 -49.57 -40.52 11.67
CA TYR A 5 -49.04 -39.29 11.07
C TYR A 5 -49.98 -38.26 10.41
N GLY A 6 -49.63 -36.99 10.62
CA GLY A 6 -50.06 -35.86 9.81
C GLY A 6 -49.10 -34.68 9.95
N ALA A 7 -47.91 -34.81 9.36
CA ALA A 7 -47.02 -33.67 9.12
C ALA A 7 -47.57 -32.87 7.92
N VAL A 8 -47.81 -31.58 8.11
CA VAL A 8 -47.81 -30.62 7.01
C VAL A 8 -46.97 -29.44 7.45
N ALA A 9 -45.74 -29.45 6.95
CA ALA A 9 -44.89 -28.28 6.91
C ALA A 9 -45.57 -27.21 6.06
N THR A 10 -45.73 -26.01 6.60
CA THR A 10 -45.93 -24.83 5.76
C THR A 10 -44.77 -23.89 6.01
N LEU A 11 -43.93 -23.86 4.99
CA LEU A 11 -42.68 -23.15 4.86
C LEU A 11 -42.90 -21.66 4.55
N PHE A 12 -41.88 -20.89 4.92
CA PHE A 12 -41.46 -19.60 4.37
C PHE A 12 -42.41 -18.41 4.47
N PHE A 13 -42.16 -17.56 5.48
CA PHE A 13 -41.96 -16.13 5.25
C PHE A 13 -41.03 -15.57 6.34
N ALA A 14 -39.78 -16.00 6.33
CA ALA A 14 -38.71 -15.16 6.84
C ALA A 14 -38.14 -14.42 5.64
N ALA A 15 -38.77 -13.29 5.28
CA ALA A 15 -38.02 -12.23 4.61
C ALA A 15 -36.99 -11.77 5.65
N GLN A 16 -35.89 -12.52 5.75
CA GLN A 16 -34.66 -12.00 6.29
C GLN A 16 -34.33 -10.85 5.34
N CYS A 17 -34.74 -9.64 5.73
CA CYS A 17 -33.92 -8.49 5.47
C CYS A 17 -32.57 -8.88 6.06
N VAL A 18 -31.74 -9.51 5.23
CA VAL A 18 -30.31 -9.41 5.36
C VAL A 18 -30.11 -7.91 5.15
N THR A 19 -30.27 -7.14 6.22
CA THR A 19 -29.39 -6.01 6.45
C THR A 19 -28.02 -6.66 6.38
N GLY A 20 -27.50 -6.72 5.15
CA GLY A 20 -26.08 -6.78 4.94
C GLY A 20 -25.61 -5.64 5.79
N THR A 21 -25.05 -5.97 6.93
CA THR A 21 -24.02 -5.16 7.53
C THR A 21 -23.03 -5.03 6.40
N ALA A 22 -23.16 -3.94 5.63
CA ALA A 22 -22.01 -3.31 5.06
C ALA A 22 -21.10 -3.18 6.27
N ASN A 23 -20.15 -4.11 6.40
CA ASN A 23 -18.91 -3.82 7.05
C ASN A 23 -18.35 -2.68 6.19
N ALA A 24 -18.81 -1.47 6.47
CA ALA A 24 -17.94 -0.33 6.41
C ALA A 24 -16.83 -0.68 7.41
N GLU A 25 -15.84 -1.43 6.92
CA GLU A 25 -14.48 -1.23 7.36
C GLU A 25 -14.12 0.22 7.00
N ASP A 26 -14.75 1.19 7.67
CA ASP A 26 -14.08 2.45 7.98
C ASP A 26 -13.06 2.11 9.08
N GLY A 27 -12.15 1.19 8.74
CA GLY A 27 -10.91 0.99 9.46
C GLY A 27 -10.11 2.27 9.34
N VAL A 28 -9.24 2.53 10.33
CA VAL A 28 -8.31 3.65 10.27
C VAL A 28 -7.54 3.56 8.96
N LYS A 29 -7.78 4.51 8.06
CA LYS A 29 -7.08 4.58 6.77
C LYS A 29 -5.60 4.85 7.01
N ARG A 30 -4.75 4.17 6.26
CA ARG A 30 -3.30 4.28 6.28
C ARG A 30 -2.88 5.61 5.67
N LYS A 31 -1.91 6.27 6.30
CA LYS A 31 -1.29 7.51 5.82
C LYS A 31 -0.12 7.20 4.90
N LEU A 32 -0.12 7.80 3.71
CA LEU A 32 0.91 7.62 2.69
C LEU A 32 1.77 8.88 2.60
N ILE A 33 3.09 8.73 2.68
CA ILE A 33 4.05 9.76 2.28
C ILE A 33 4.74 9.34 0.98
N VAL A 34 4.84 10.28 0.04
CA VAL A 34 5.57 10.11 -1.21
C VAL A 34 6.73 11.10 -1.25
N VAL A 35 7.95 10.57 -1.42
CA VAL A 35 9.16 11.38 -1.61
C VAL A 35 9.65 11.16 -3.03
N SER A 36 9.57 12.22 -3.83
CA SER A 36 10.03 12.26 -5.21
C SER A 36 10.39 13.70 -5.60
N ASP A 37 11.05 13.87 -6.74
CA ASP A 37 11.28 15.15 -7.42
C ASP A 37 10.05 15.62 -8.23
N TRP A 38 8.95 14.88 -8.21
CA TRP A 38 7.75 15.22 -8.97
C TRP A 38 7.16 16.55 -8.53
N GLU A 39 6.62 17.26 -9.52
CA GLU A 39 5.82 18.47 -9.29
C GLU A 39 4.59 18.14 -8.43
N GLU A 40 4.03 19.15 -7.76
CA GLU A 40 2.90 18.98 -6.84
C GLU A 40 1.70 18.32 -7.53
N ASP A 41 1.35 18.75 -8.73
CA ASP A 41 0.23 18.19 -9.50
C ASP A 41 0.42 16.70 -9.83
N GLN A 42 1.65 16.28 -10.11
CA GLN A 42 1.97 14.87 -10.38
C GLN A 42 1.84 14.03 -9.12
N ARG A 43 2.37 14.49 -7.98
CA ARG A 43 2.20 13.80 -6.69
C ARG A 43 0.73 13.69 -6.32
N ASP A 44 -0.04 14.75 -6.55
CA ASP A 44 -1.47 14.79 -6.29
C ASP A 44 -2.25 13.76 -7.11
N GLU A 45 -1.92 13.64 -8.39
CA GLU A 45 -2.50 12.61 -9.25
C GLU A 45 -2.10 11.21 -8.78
N PHE A 46 -0.86 11.01 -8.35
CA PHE A 46 -0.41 9.74 -7.79
C PHE A 46 -1.22 9.33 -6.56
N TYR A 47 -1.40 10.24 -5.59
CA TYR A 47 -2.23 9.99 -4.41
C TYR A 47 -3.66 9.59 -4.79
N LYS A 48 -4.26 10.29 -5.76
CA LYS A 48 -5.63 9.98 -6.25
C LYS A 48 -5.71 8.60 -6.89
N ILE A 49 -4.70 8.21 -7.68
CA ILE A 49 -4.68 6.89 -8.32
C ILE A 49 -4.55 5.80 -7.25
N VAL A 50 -3.59 5.93 -6.34
CA VAL A 50 -3.38 4.96 -5.26
C VAL A 50 -4.62 4.83 -4.38
N SER A 51 -5.22 5.94 -3.93
CA SER A 51 -6.41 5.87 -3.07
C SER A 51 -7.65 5.32 -3.78
N ARG A 52 -7.78 5.55 -5.09
CA ARG A 52 -8.90 5.02 -5.89
C ARG A 52 -8.79 3.50 -6.04
N LYS A 53 -7.56 2.99 -6.14
CA LYS A 53 -7.29 1.56 -6.33
C LYS A 53 -7.14 0.82 -5.00
N ASN A 54 -6.68 1.48 -3.94
CA ASN A 54 -6.58 0.94 -2.59
C ASN A 54 -7.34 1.83 -1.58
N PRO A 55 -8.60 1.48 -1.22
CA PRO A 55 -9.45 2.29 -0.35
C PRO A 55 -8.96 2.37 1.10
N ARG A 56 -7.94 1.58 1.47
CA ARG A 56 -7.29 1.65 2.79
C ARG A 56 -6.34 2.83 2.93
N ILE A 57 -5.97 3.49 1.85
CA ILE A 57 -5.12 4.69 1.86
C ILE A 57 -6.01 5.94 1.94
N ASP A 58 -5.69 6.85 2.85
CA ASP A 58 -6.35 8.15 2.91
C ASP A 58 -5.68 9.13 1.92
N PRO A 59 -6.39 9.60 0.88
CA PRO A 59 -5.82 10.55 -0.09
C PRO A 59 -5.50 11.93 0.51
N ASN A 60 -6.10 12.27 1.66
CA ASN A 60 -5.96 13.56 2.32
C ASN A 60 -4.93 13.53 3.45
N ALA A 61 -4.61 12.36 4.00
CA ALA A 61 -3.62 12.23 5.07
C ALA A 61 -2.20 12.10 4.49
N ARG A 62 -1.61 13.26 4.20
CA ARG A 62 -0.28 13.40 3.59
C ARG A 62 0.71 13.94 4.63
N PRO A 63 1.32 13.07 5.47
CA PRO A 63 2.25 13.52 6.50
C PRO A 63 3.56 14.02 5.88
N ASP A 64 4.16 15.03 6.50
CA ASP A 64 5.45 15.61 6.09
C ASP A 64 6.65 14.81 6.63
N ARG A 65 6.39 13.83 7.50
CA ARG A 65 7.43 13.08 8.21
C ARG A 65 7.16 11.58 8.16
N PHE A 66 8.20 10.79 7.88
CA PHE A 66 8.12 9.33 7.83
C PHE A 66 7.57 8.67 9.10
N VAL A 67 7.82 9.25 10.28
CA VAL A 67 7.35 8.71 11.57
C VAL A 67 5.82 8.72 11.68
N GLU A 68 5.17 9.65 10.98
CA GLU A 68 3.71 9.82 10.97
C GLU A 68 3.04 8.99 9.86
N ALA A 69 3.82 8.44 8.93
CA ALA A 69 3.32 7.65 7.80
C ALA A 69 3.24 6.15 8.13
N ASP A 70 2.20 5.50 7.60
CA ASP A 70 2.03 4.04 7.66
C ASP A 70 2.59 3.36 6.41
N VAL A 71 2.66 4.11 5.30
CA VAL A 71 3.34 3.75 4.05
C VAL A 71 4.24 4.90 3.63
N ALA A 72 5.48 4.60 3.29
CA ALA A 72 6.44 5.53 2.74
C ALA A 72 6.90 5.04 1.38
N VAL A 73 6.55 5.78 0.32
CA VAL A 73 7.00 5.51 -1.04
C VAL A 73 8.09 6.52 -1.40
N VAL A 74 9.24 6.03 -1.86
CA VAL A 74 10.37 6.88 -2.22
C VAL A 74 10.81 6.54 -3.63
N PHE A 75 10.90 7.55 -4.50
CA PHE A 75 11.36 7.43 -5.87
C PHE A 75 12.76 8.02 -5.98
N LEU A 76 13.71 7.21 -6.44
CA LEU A 76 15.07 7.61 -6.75
C LEU A 76 15.26 7.75 -8.26
N ASP A 77 16.14 8.65 -8.69
CA ASP A 77 16.56 8.71 -10.10
C ASP A 77 17.34 7.47 -10.48
N GLU A 78 18.30 7.09 -9.64
CA GLU A 78 19.10 5.88 -9.80
C GLU A 78 19.32 5.19 -8.45
N TRP A 79 19.47 3.85 -8.46
CA TRP A 79 19.71 3.09 -7.23
C TRP A 79 20.96 3.54 -6.47
N LYS A 80 21.97 4.06 -7.18
CA LYS A 80 23.20 4.61 -6.56
C LYS A 80 22.92 5.82 -5.66
N ASP A 81 21.80 6.51 -5.85
CA ASP A 81 21.45 7.70 -5.05
C ASP A 81 21.06 7.36 -3.61
N VAL A 82 20.83 6.07 -3.32
CA VAL A 82 20.72 5.57 -1.94
C VAL A 82 21.93 5.97 -1.10
N ASP A 83 23.13 5.99 -1.68
CA ASP A 83 24.37 6.34 -0.97
C ASP A 83 24.35 7.77 -0.42
N GLN A 84 23.62 8.69 -1.08
CA GLN A 84 23.45 10.07 -0.62
C GLN A 84 22.48 10.16 0.58
N LEU A 85 21.62 9.17 0.76
CA LEU A 85 20.60 9.14 1.82
C LEU A 85 21.13 8.52 3.13
N VAL A 86 22.22 7.74 3.08
CA VAL A 86 22.77 6.98 4.22
C VAL A 86 23.17 7.85 5.41
N GLU A 87 23.56 9.11 5.16
CA GLU A 87 23.98 10.05 6.23
C GLU A 87 22.80 10.71 6.97
N GLY A 88 21.56 10.49 6.51
CA GLY A 88 20.36 11.08 7.09
C GLY A 88 19.85 10.38 8.37
N PRO A 89 18.82 10.94 9.02
CA PRO A 89 18.19 10.38 10.23
C PRO A 89 17.59 8.98 10.03
N LEU A 90 17.42 8.54 8.78
CA LEU A 90 16.99 7.19 8.40
C LEU A 90 18.15 6.28 7.95
N GLY A 91 19.40 6.65 8.26
CA GLY A 91 20.61 5.93 7.85
C GLY A 91 20.56 4.39 7.95
N PRO A 92 20.04 3.79 9.04
CA PRO A 92 19.90 2.33 9.13
C PRO A 92 18.96 1.72 8.09
N ILE A 93 17.92 2.43 7.65
CA ILE A 93 17.02 2.00 6.57
C ILE A 93 17.81 1.97 5.25
N TRP A 94 18.51 3.06 4.96
CA TRP A 94 19.29 3.20 3.73
C TRP A 94 20.47 2.24 3.66
N GLN A 95 21.09 1.89 4.79
CA GLN A 95 22.10 0.83 4.83
C GLN A 95 21.55 -0.54 4.43
N LYS A 96 20.33 -0.89 4.86
CA LYS A 96 19.68 -2.15 4.43
C LYS A 96 19.36 -2.14 2.94
N VAL A 97 18.83 -1.01 2.43
CA VAL A 97 18.58 -0.82 1.00
C VAL A 97 19.88 -0.98 0.20
N ARG A 98 20.95 -0.31 0.62
CA ARG A 98 22.27 -0.35 -0.04
C ARG A 98 22.83 -1.77 -0.18
N ASN A 99 22.63 -2.59 0.84
CA ASN A 99 23.11 -3.98 0.87
C ASN A 99 22.21 -4.95 0.08
N SER A 100 21.18 -4.45 -0.60
CA SER A 100 20.27 -5.25 -1.42
C SER A 100 20.88 -5.57 -2.80
N PRO A 101 20.39 -6.60 -3.50
CA PRO A 101 20.96 -7.03 -4.77
C PRO A 101 21.04 -5.91 -5.83
N PRO A 102 22.09 -5.89 -6.68
CA PRO A 102 22.36 -4.79 -7.61
C PRO A 102 21.36 -4.63 -8.78
N ASN A 103 20.38 -5.53 -8.92
CA ASN A 103 19.37 -5.49 -9.99
C ASN A 103 17.95 -5.28 -9.44
N THR A 104 17.85 -4.64 -8.28
CA THR A 104 16.57 -4.39 -7.61
C THR A 104 15.99 -3.05 -8.10
N THR A 105 14.92 -3.09 -8.88
CA THR A 105 14.19 -1.89 -9.35
C THR A 105 13.27 -1.31 -8.28
N HIS A 106 12.92 -2.11 -7.28
CA HIS A 106 12.11 -1.70 -6.14
C HIS A 106 12.44 -2.53 -4.90
N PHE A 107 12.31 -1.93 -3.72
CA PHE A 107 12.60 -2.61 -2.46
C PHE A 107 11.58 -2.28 -1.41
N ARG A 108 11.08 -3.32 -0.74
CA ARG A 108 10.08 -3.23 0.31
C ARG A 108 10.72 -3.58 1.64
N LEU A 109 10.42 -2.80 2.68
CA LEU A 109 10.81 -3.12 4.04
C LEU A 109 9.76 -2.68 5.04
N ILE A 110 9.43 -3.55 5.99
CA ILE A 110 8.46 -3.24 7.05
C ILE A 110 9.24 -3.01 8.34
N PHE A 111 8.99 -1.88 8.99
CA PHE A 111 9.60 -1.50 10.27
C PHE A 111 8.54 -1.37 11.34
N GLU A 112 8.82 -1.88 12.53
CA GLU A 112 8.03 -1.59 13.72
C GLU A 112 8.46 -0.24 14.32
N LYS A 113 7.48 0.63 14.57
CA LYS A 113 7.71 1.91 15.23
C LYS A 113 7.87 1.66 16.74
N ARG A 114 8.79 2.39 17.38
CA ARG A 114 8.95 2.34 18.86
C ARG A 114 7.68 2.72 19.62
N THR A 115 6.83 3.54 19.01
CA THR A 115 5.54 4.00 19.57
C THR A 115 4.41 2.97 19.38
N GLY A 116 4.70 1.81 18.77
CA GLY A 116 3.71 0.86 18.29
C GLY A 116 3.27 1.17 16.84
N GLY A 117 2.83 0.13 16.14
CA GLY A 117 2.47 0.16 14.72
C GLY A 117 3.65 -0.11 13.79
N THR A 118 3.39 -0.18 12.48
CA THR A 118 4.39 -0.44 11.45
C THR A 118 4.44 0.69 10.42
N THR A 119 5.62 0.95 9.87
CA THR A 119 5.76 1.69 8.60
C THR A 119 6.28 0.75 7.56
N GLU A 120 5.60 0.74 6.43
CA GLU A 120 6.03 0.04 5.24
C GLU A 120 6.77 1.00 4.31
N PHE A 121 8.05 0.76 4.07
CA PHE A 121 8.87 1.50 3.14
C PHE A 121 8.91 0.78 1.80
N ILE A 122 8.61 1.50 0.73
CA ILE A 122 8.66 1.02 -0.65
C ILE A 122 9.55 2.01 -1.42
N LEU A 123 10.69 1.54 -1.89
CA LEU A 123 11.64 2.32 -2.67
C LEU A 123 11.56 1.89 -4.12
N PHE A 124 11.66 2.82 -5.06
CA PHE A 124 11.79 2.57 -6.49
C PHE A 124 13.05 3.26 -7.03
N SER A 125 13.83 2.55 -7.84
CA SER A 125 14.78 3.19 -8.77
C SER A 125 14.06 3.46 -10.07
N ARG A 126 14.13 4.69 -10.57
CA ARG A 126 13.79 4.97 -11.96
C ARG A 126 14.95 4.53 -12.87
N GLU A 127 14.66 4.34 -14.15
CA GLU A 127 15.67 4.26 -15.22
C GLU A 127 15.68 5.57 -16.04
N GLY A 128 15.41 6.72 -15.39
CA GLY A 128 15.35 8.05 -16.00
C GLY A 128 14.04 8.82 -15.78
N PRO A 129 13.97 10.09 -16.22
CA PRO A 129 12.92 11.05 -15.86
C PRO A 129 11.61 10.96 -16.67
N ASP A 130 11.26 9.80 -17.25
CA ASP A 130 10.12 9.74 -18.18
C ASP A 130 8.73 9.70 -17.49
N ASP A 131 7.82 10.54 -17.96
CA ASP A 131 6.44 10.75 -17.46
C ASP A 131 5.50 9.54 -17.66
N LYS A 132 5.90 8.55 -18.47
CA LYS A 132 5.05 7.39 -18.83
C LYS A 132 4.82 6.38 -17.70
N THR A 133 5.17 6.71 -16.47
CA THR A 133 5.46 5.74 -15.41
C THR A 133 4.59 5.91 -14.15
N LEU A 134 3.84 7.01 -14.02
CA LEU A 134 3.13 7.36 -12.77
C LEU A 134 1.98 6.40 -12.41
N ILE A 135 1.12 6.05 -13.39
CA ILE A 135 0.06 5.05 -13.18
C ILE A 135 0.68 3.67 -12.89
N CYS A 136 1.76 3.32 -13.57
CA CYS A 136 2.41 2.02 -13.39
C CYS A 136 3.07 1.88 -12.00
N TYR A 137 3.69 2.96 -11.50
CA TYR A 137 4.19 3.00 -10.12
C TYR A 137 3.05 2.91 -9.10
N ALA A 138 1.95 3.61 -9.34
CA ALA A 138 0.79 3.54 -8.46
C ALA A 138 0.22 2.11 -8.41
N ASP A 139 0.14 1.44 -9.55
CA ASP A 139 -0.33 0.05 -9.65
C ASP A 139 0.61 -0.93 -8.94
N THR A 140 1.91 -0.71 -9.09
CA THR A 140 2.90 -1.52 -8.37
C THR A 140 2.81 -1.31 -6.87
N VAL A 141 2.67 -0.07 -6.40
CA VAL A 141 2.46 0.24 -4.98
C VAL A 141 1.20 -0.45 -4.46
N VAL A 142 0.08 -0.34 -5.19
CA VAL A 142 -1.17 -1.00 -4.78
C VAL A 142 -1.00 -2.52 -4.69
N GLY A 143 -0.36 -3.14 -5.69
CA GLY A 143 -0.06 -4.57 -5.68
C GLY A 143 0.80 -4.99 -4.48
N ILE A 144 1.85 -4.21 -4.18
CA ILE A 144 2.71 -4.44 -2.99
C ILE A 144 1.90 -4.33 -1.69
N LEU A 145 1.01 -3.35 -1.59
CA LEU A 145 0.20 -3.11 -0.39
C LEU A 145 -0.90 -4.17 -0.17
N ASP A 146 -1.43 -4.76 -1.24
CA ASP A 146 -2.42 -5.83 -1.16
C ASP A 146 -1.79 -7.20 -0.88
N ASP A 147 -0.49 -7.34 -1.18
CA ASP A 147 0.24 -8.57 -0.94
C ASP A 147 0.86 -8.66 0.45
N ASN A 148 0.36 -9.62 1.22
CA ASN A 148 0.89 -9.98 2.53
C ASN A 148 2.01 -11.04 2.45
N SER A 149 2.37 -11.53 1.26
CA SER A 149 3.29 -12.65 1.07
C SER A 149 4.78 -12.30 1.22
N GLY A 150 5.13 -11.02 1.05
CA GLY A 150 6.52 -10.56 1.09
C GLY A 150 7.34 -10.91 -0.17
N GLU A 151 6.73 -11.46 -1.22
CA GLU A 151 7.42 -11.70 -2.49
C GLU A 151 7.57 -10.42 -3.33
N SER A 152 8.73 -10.30 -3.99
CA SER A 152 9.01 -9.21 -4.93
C SER A 152 8.14 -9.34 -6.16
N PHE A 153 7.29 -8.34 -6.45
CA PHE A 153 6.53 -8.32 -7.68
C PHE A 153 7.48 -8.07 -8.87
N PRO A 154 7.30 -8.77 -10.00
CA PRO A 154 8.01 -8.38 -11.21
C PRO A 154 7.55 -6.97 -11.61
N TYR A 155 8.43 -6.00 -11.42
CA TYR A 155 8.26 -4.63 -11.89
C TYR A 155 8.24 -4.63 -13.42
N SER A 156 7.14 -4.17 -14.02
CA SER A 156 6.91 -4.23 -15.47
C SER A 156 6.65 -2.84 -16.09
N CYS A 157 7.09 -1.77 -15.44
CA CYS A 157 7.11 -0.46 -16.08
C CYS A 157 8.41 -0.36 -16.91
N LYS A 158 8.34 -0.79 -18.17
CA LYS A 158 9.38 -0.58 -19.18
C LYS A 158 8.81 0.20 -20.34
#